data_AF-A0A084SQZ6-F1
#
_entry.id   AF-A0A084SQZ6-F1
#
_cell.length_a   1.000
_cell.length_b   1.000
_cell.length_c   1.000
_cell.angle_alpha   90.00
_cell.angle_beta   90.00
_cell.angle_gamma   90.00
#
_symmetry.space_group_name_H-M   'P 1'
#
loop_
_entity.id
_entity.type
_entity.pdbx_description
1 polymer ?
#
loop_
_entity_poly.entity_id
_entity_poly.type
_entity_poly.pdbx_seq_one_letter_code
_entity_poly.pdbx_strand_id
1 'polypeptide(L)'
;MRLRTTLLLGLLTGCATPASSSKTDAPAPAGAAPSSSESAPASGKLDLKALSARELAPLSKQKVSAPDGSFTGEVEATGAPTLQRGEELFVLSVPLGTGSPLTCFVYSGPVDAGGAIYRLVEMAGQRTELTRVRTTDIRLVGESPAVYAEAEYLVNVPKGKAAGLAKMMVYPHDRLPLVCTHDELGYSESFKRVTSGLAASLQGPGEAPPASRYFELNVIRVQGHPVGFEKRVMRDAAGGGRLTEVESSLFFPRSLKELSVQDTVSSELSDKDGRLVARDYARASNGALDIQMALKQVQGRQYHYEGTHLGKALNGDFTAPADLSTDPGTARLMRERLLPGKDPELTLHYYMPAANPVAPTQQVLRKGAAGSRELTVEMGPLKATLTLDAQGMTERLVTPMGGSELVQERVHARGTP
;
A
#
# COMPACT_ATOMS: atom_id res chain seq x y z
N MET A 1 -1.69 18.39 -18.32
CA MET A 1 -0.92 18.74 -17.11
C MET A 1 0.41 18.00 -17.15
N ARG A 2 1.50 18.71 -17.48
CA ARG A 2 2.85 18.14 -17.43
C ARG A 2 3.27 18.17 -15.97
N LEU A 3 3.44 17.01 -15.33
CA LEU A 3 4.20 16.94 -14.08
C LEU A 3 5.59 17.49 -14.40
N ARG A 4 5.87 18.69 -13.89
CA ARG A 4 7.22 19.23 -13.86
C ARG A 4 7.97 18.45 -12.79
N THR A 5 8.58 17.34 -13.19
CA THR A 5 9.60 16.68 -12.39
C THR A 5 10.84 17.56 -12.47
N THR A 6 10.99 18.46 -11.51
CA THR A 6 12.17 19.30 -11.39
C THR A 6 13.34 18.41 -10.99
N LEU A 7 14.16 18.07 -11.99
CA LEU A 7 15.46 17.45 -11.83
C LEU A 7 16.39 18.48 -11.14
N LEU A 8 16.67 18.31 -9.86
CA LEU A 8 17.80 18.99 -9.20
C LEU A 8 18.94 17.99 -9.02
N LEU A 9 19.85 17.97 -10.00
CA LEU A 9 21.19 17.44 -9.84
C LEU A 9 22.00 18.47 -9.04
N GLY A 10 22.31 18.17 -7.78
CA GLY A 10 23.19 18.96 -6.93
C GLY A 10 24.46 18.17 -6.60
N LEU A 11 25.54 18.46 -7.34
CA LEU A 11 26.92 18.10 -6.99
C LEU A 11 27.34 18.85 -5.72
N LEU A 12 27.73 18.14 -4.67
CA LEU A 12 28.56 18.68 -3.59
C LEU A 12 29.65 17.68 -3.19
N THR A 13 30.81 17.84 -3.79
CA THR A 13 32.10 17.43 -3.22
C THR A 13 32.58 18.54 -2.28
N GLY A 14 32.78 18.23 -1.00
CA GLY A 14 33.37 19.17 -0.05
C GLY A 14 33.74 18.47 1.26
N CYS A 15 35.03 18.15 1.40
CA CYS A 15 35.63 17.66 2.64
C CYS A 15 35.63 18.78 3.71
N ALA A 16 35.18 18.47 4.93
CA ALA A 16 35.63 19.15 6.14
C ALA A 16 35.39 18.29 7.39
N THR A 17 36.47 17.94 8.08
CA THR A 17 36.56 17.34 9.42
C THR A 17 36.49 18.42 10.52
N PRO A 18 36.41 18.06 11.82
CA PRO A 18 35.31 18.43 12.69
C PRO A 18 35.58 19.65 13.58
N ALA A 19 34.52 20.34 14.00
CA ALA A 19 34.55 21.27 15.12
C ALA A 19 33.75 20.70 16.31
N SER A 20 34.48 20.47 17.39
CA SER A 20 33.98 20.26 18.75
C SER A 20 33.11 21.44 19.20
N SER A 21 31.94 21.18 19.79
CA SER A 21 31.37 22.07 20.82
C SER A 21 30.23 21.41 21.62
N SER A 22 30.49 21.36 22.93
CA SER A 22 29.60 21.58 24.07
C SER A 22 28.22 20.90 24.11
N LYS A 23 28.14 19.93 25.04
CA LYS A 23 26.95 19.62 25.84
C LYS A 23 26.27 20.91 26.33
N THR A 24 24.99 21.04 26.04
CA THR A 24 24.07 21.87 26.84
C THR A 24 22.86 21.01 27.12
N ASP A 25 22.76 20.58 28.37
CA ASP A 25 21.61 19.87 28.92
C ASP A 25 20.41 20.82 28.92
N ALA A 26 19.32 20.42 28.25
CA ALA A 26 18.01 21.01 28.41
C ALA A 26 17.02 19.92 28.84
N PRO A 27 16.08 20.21 29.77
CA PRO A 27 15.41 19.19 30.56
C PRO A 27 14.27 18.50 29.80
N ALA A 28 14.18 17.19 29.97
CA ALA A 28 13.02 16.40 29.57
C ALA A 28 11.75 16.87 30.33
N PRO A 29 10.60 17.07 29.66
CA PRO A 29 9.35 17.31 30.36
C PRO A 29 8.89 16.01 31.03
N ALA A 30 8.87 16.03 32.36
CA ALA A 30 8.27 14.99 33.19
C ALA A 30 6.75 14.95 32.93
N GLY A 31 6.30 13.98 32.14
CA GLY A 31 4.90 13.63 32.02
C GLY A 31 4.40 13.03 33.32
N ALA A 32 3.64 13.81 34.08
CA ALA A 32 2.90 13.35 35.25
C ALA A 32 1.89 12.26 34.84
N ALA A 33 1.99 11.10 35.48
CA ALA A 33 0.98 10.05 35.39
C ALA A 33 -0.34 10.55 35.99
N PRO A 34 -1.49 10.43 35.30
CA PRO A 34 -2.78 10.68 35.94
C PRO A 34 -3.05 9.54 36.93
N SER A 35 -3.19 9.91 38.20
CA SER A 35 -3.72 9.05 39.25
C SER A 35 -5.24 8.93 39.09
N SER A 36 -5.70 7.99 38.27
CA SER A 36 -7.08 7.48 38.35
C SER A 36 -7.09 6.33 39.36
N SER A 37 -7.61 6.62 40.55
CA SER A 37 -7.96 5.60 41.55
C SER A 37 -9.17 4.81 41.07
N GLU A 38 -8.95 3.86 40.18
CA GLU A 38 -9.90 2.79 39.90
C GLU A 38 -9.49 1.59 40.76
N SER A 39 -10.42 1.17 41.61
CA SER A 39 -10.28 0.06 42.54
C SER A 39 -9.72 -1.18 41.84
N ALA A 40 -8.54 -1.63 42.27
CA ALA A 40 -7.90 -2.84 41.78
C ALA A 40 -8.83 -4.05 41.95
N PRO A 41 -9.15 -4.82 40.89
CA PRO A 41 -9.84 -6.07 41.06
C PRO A 41 -8.93 -7.06 41.80
N ALA A 42 -9.55 -7.78 42.73
CA ALA A 42 -8.96 -8.91 43.43
C ALA A 42 -8.34 -9.93 42.44
N SER A 43 -7.38 -10.70 42.94
CA SER A 43 -6.54 -11.73 42.31
C SER A 43 -7.27 -12.82 41.48
N GLY A 44 -8.01 -12.42 40.46
CA GLY A 44 -8.55 -13.30 39.42
C GLY A 44 -7.50 -13.55 38.35
N LYS A 45 -7.44 -14.77 37.81
CA LYS A 45 -6.64 -15.08 36.61
C LYS A 45 -7.02 -14.09 35.51
N LEU A 46 -6.03 -13.39 34.96
CA LEU A 46 -6.21 -12.48 33.83
C LEU A 46 -6.79 -13.28 32.65
N ASP A 47 -8.07 -13.05 32.32
CA ASP A 47 -8.71 -13.69 31.17
C ASP A 47 -8.33 -12.94 29.88
N LEU A 48 -7.22 -13.37 29.27
CA LEU A 48 -6.73 -12.82 28.01
C LEU A 48 -7.75 -12.91 26.87
N LYS A 49 -8.64 -13.92 26.90
CA LYS A 49 -9.68 -14.09 25.88
C LYS A 49 -10.77 -13.04 26.06
N ALA A 50 -11.19 -12.78 27.30
CA ALA A 50 -12.15 -11.72 27.58
C ALA A 50 -11.57 -10.33 27.22
N LEU A 51 -10.29 -10.09 27.54
CA LEU A 51 -9.62 -8.82 27.22
C LEU A 51 -9.49 -8.58 25.71
N SER A 52 -9.19 -9.62 24.93
CA SER A 52 -9.07 -9.50 23.47
C SER A 52 -10.42 -9.40 22.75
N ALA A 53 -11.51 -9.80 23.38
CA ALA A 53 -12.86 -9.74 22.80
C ALA A 53 -13.61 -8.41 23.05
N ARG A 54 -13.01 -7.46 23.79
CA ARG A 54 -13.66 -6.18 24.11
C ARG A 54 -13.89 -5.36 22.84
N GLU A 55 -15.05 -4.73 22.72
CA GLU A 55 -15.38 -3.82 21.62
C GLU A 55 -16.23 -2.65 22.14
N LEU A 56 -16.12 -1.50 21.49
CA LEU A 56 -16.91 -0.30 21.79
C LEU A 56 -18.20 -0.30 20.96
N ALA A 57 -19.30 0.09 21.61
CA ALA A 57 -20.47 0.58 20.90
C ALA A 57 -20.10 1.83 20.06
N PRO A 58 -20.85 2.14 18.99
CA PRO A 58 -20.63 3.37 18.22
C PRO A 58 -20.65 4.61 19.11
N LEU A 59 -19.67 5.50 18.92
CA LEU A 59 -19.56 6.75 19.68
C LEU A 59 -20.16 7.93 18.89
N SER A 60 -20.35 9.07 19.57
CA SER A 60 -20.68 10.33 18.89
C SER A 60 -19.55 10.77 17.97
N LYS A 61 -19.88 11.34 16.81
CA LYS A 61 -18.90 11.95 15.92
C LYS A 61 -18.47 13.32 16.43
N GLN A 62 -17.18 13.55 16.43
CA GLN A 62 -16.53 14.82 16.77
C GLN A 62 -15.84 15.38 15.53
N LYS A 63 -15.95 16.69 15.32
CA LYS A 63 -15.30 17.36 14.20
C LYS A 63 -13.80 17.47 14.43
N VAL A 64 -13.05 17.35 13.34
CA VAL A 64 -11.60 17.58 13.29
C VAL A 64 -11.34 18.59 12.19
N SER A 65 -10.48 19.57 12.46
CA SER A 65 -10.08 20.55 11.45
C SER A 65 -8.64 20.97 11.71
N ALA A 66 -7.82 20.94 10.66
CA ALA A 66 -6.45 21.41 10.73
C ALA A 66 -6.46 22.95 10.91
N PRO A 67 -5.65 23.50 11.84
CA PRO A 67 -5.57 24.95 12.06
C PRO A 67 -5.19 25.76 10.82
N ASP A 68 -4.47 25.15 9.87
CA ASP A 68 -4.06 25.78 8.62
C ASP A 68 -5.03 25.54 7.46
N GLY A 69 -6.17 24.87 7.70
CA GLY A 69 -7.16 24.55 6.69
C GLY A 69 -6.73 23.43 5.71
N SER A 70 -5.64 22.70 5.99
CA SER A 70 -5.16 21.61 5.13
C SER A 70 -6.10 20.41 5.07
N PHE A 71 -6.93 20.20 6.10
CA PHE A 71 -8.02 19.22 6.04
C PHE A 71 -9.11 19.48 7.08
N THR A 72 -10.27 18.85 6.85
CA THR A 72 -11.36 18.69 7.81
C THR A 72 -11.85 17.24 7.81
N GLY A 73 -12.57 16.83 8.86
CA GLY A 73 -13.16 15.49 8.95
C GLY A 73 -13.97 15.31 10.22
N GLU A 74 -14.39 14.07 10.47
CA GLU A 74 -15.15 13.67 11.65
C GLU A 74 -14.65 12.30 12.16
N VAL A 75 -14.62 12.12 13.47
CA VAL A 75 -14.21 10.84 14.08
C VAL A 75 -15.09 10.49 15.27
N GLU A 76 -15.40 9.20 15.43
CA GLU A 76 -16.02 8.67 16.64
C GLU A 76 -15.09 8.88 17.86
N ALA A 77 -15.58 9.60 18.88
CA ALA A 77 -14.81 9.87 20.09
C ALA A 77 -15.72 10.16 21.29
N THR A 78 -15.20 9.95 22.50
CA THR A 78 -15.89 10.29 23.76
C THR A 78 -15.75 11.77 24.13
N GLY A 79 -14.84 12.49 23.47
CA GLY A 79 -14.59 13.92 23.66
C GLY A 79 -13.86 14.53 22.48
N ALA A 80 -13.60 15.83 22.54
CA ALA A 80 -12.94 16.56 21.46
C ALA A 80 -11.53 16.00 21.18
N PRO A 81 -11.22 15.61 19.93
CA PRO A 81 -9.87 15.23 19.55
C PRO A 81 -8.89 16.40 19.67
N THR A 82 -7.62 16.09 19.91
CA THR A 82 -6.54 17.10 19.93
C THR A 82 -5.66 16.94 18.70
N LEU A 83 -5.16 18.06 18.18
CA LEU A 83 -4.31 18.09 16.98
C LEU A 83 -3.01 18.83 17.28
N GLN A 84 -1.88 18.21 16.94
CA GLN A 84 -0.55 18.80 17.04
C GLN A 84 0.08 18.87 15.65
N ARG A 85 0.71 20.01 15.33
CA ARG A 85 1.43 20.18 14.06
C ARG A 85 2.84 19.60 14.18
N GLY A 86 3.18 18.65 13.32
CA GLY A 86 4.55 18.23 13.03
C GLY A 86 5.10 18.97 11.79
N GLU A 87 6.30 18.59 11.36
CA GLU A 87 6.96 19.23 10.21
C GLU A 87 6.20 18.99 8.89
N GLU A 88 5.88 17.72 8.59
CA GLU A 88 5.18 17.30 7.35
C GLU A 88 3.91 16.48 7.62
N LEU A 89 3.38 16.59 8.85
CA LEU A 89 2.20 15.86 9.26
C LEU A 89 1.45 16.57 10.40
N PHE A 90 0.22 16.14 10.64
CA PHE A 90 -0.52 16.43 11.86
C PHE A 90 -0.70 15.17 12.69
N VAL A 91 -0.48 15.28 14.00
CA VAL A 91 -0.75 14.22 14.97
C VAL A 91 -2.11 14.49 15.62
N LEU A 92 -3.07 13.63 15.33
CA LEU A 92 -4.42 13.62 15.88
C LEU A 92 -4.49 12.59 17.02
N SER A 93 -4.86 13.02 18.22
CA SER A 93 -5.15 12.14 19.35
C SER A 93 -6.65 12.15 19.64
N VAL A 94 -7.27 10.97 19.57
CA VAL A 94 -8.71 10.75 19.64
C VAL A 94 -9.03 9.99 20.93
N PRO A 95 -9.76 10.60 21.89
CA PRO A 95 -10.16 9.89 23.11
C PRO A 95 -11.29 8.90 22.80
N LEU A 96 -11.04 7.61 23.01
CA LEU A 96 -12.03 6.54 22.80
C LEU A 96 -12.77 6.11 24.09
N GLY A 97 -12.37 6.65 25.25
CA GLY A 97 -12.85 6.18 26.54
C GLY A 97 -12.27 4.83 26.97
N THR A 98 -11.16 4.41 26.35
CA THR A 98 -10.38 3.21 26.67
C THR A 98 -9.10 3.61 27.43
N GLY A 99 -8.22 2.64 27.72
CA GLY A 99 -6.96 2.88 28.44
C GLY A 99 -5.93 3.66 27.63
N SER A 100 -6.01 3.62 26.30
CA SER A 100 -5.13 4.35 25.38
C SER A 100 -5.92 5.14 24.35
N PRO A 101 -5.53 6.38 24.00
CA PRO A 101 -6.15 7.09 22.89
C PRO A 101 -5.78 6.45 21.55
N LEU A 102 -6.64 6.63 20.55
CA LEU A 102 -6.28 6.41 19.15
C LEU A 102 -5.39 7.56 18.69
N THR A 103 -4.23 7.24 18.12
CA THR A 103 -3.33 8.24 17.54
C THR A 103 -3.33 8.10 16.02
N CYS A 104 -3.50 9.19 15.29
CA CYS A 104 -3.46 9.21 13.84
C CYS A 104 -2.53 10.30 13.32
N PHE A 105 -1.85 10.02 12.21
CA PHE A 105 -0.92 10.89 11.53
C PHE A 105 -1.49 11.19 10.15
N VAL A 106 -1.83 12.46 9.91
CA VAL A 106 -2.29 12.94 8.59
C VAL A 106 -1.10 13.58 7.90
N TYR A 107 -0.60 12.97 6.83
CA TYR A 107 0.61 13.42 6.13
C TYR A 107 0.25 14.40 5.00
N SER A 108 1.17 15.31 4.66
CA SER A 108 1.03 16.20 3.51
C SER A 108 1.49 15.59 2.18
N GLY A 109 2.21 14.47 2.23
CA GLY A 109 2.77 13.77 1.07
C GLY A 109 2.40 12.29 1.07
N PRO A 110 2.62 11.57 -0.04
CA PRO A 110 2.26 10.16 -0.18
C PRO A 110 2.92 9.28 0.89
N VAL A 111 2.22 8.21 1.26
CA VAL A 111 2.70 7.21 2.23
C VAL A 111 2.62 5.84 1.60
N ASP A 112 3.74 5.13 1.56
CA ASP A 112 3.79 3.73 1.16
C ASP A 112 3.26 2.84 2.28
N ALA A 113 2.21 2.05 2.01
CA ALA A 113 1.52 1.28 3.05
C ALA A 113 2.42 0.19 3.67
N GLY A 114 3.21 -0.51 2.86
CA GLY A 114 4.24 -1.46 3.28
C GLY A 114 5.26 -0.80 4.20
N GLY A 115 5.95 0.23 3.70
CA GLY A 115 6.96 0.98 4.42
C GLY A 115 6.46 1.54 5.75
N ALA A 116 5.25 2.08 5.80
CA ALA A 116 4.64 2.59 7.03
C ALA A 116 4.39 1.47 8.06
N ILE A 117 3.76 0.35 7.67
CA ILE A 117 3.54 -0.78 8.58
C ILE A 117 4.87 -1.35 9.06
N TYR A 118 5.85 -1.52 8.18
CA TYR A 118 7.17 -2.03 8.54
C TYR A 118 7.84 -1.17 9.61
N ARG A 119 7.85 0.16 9.43
CA ARG A 119 8.41 1.09 10.42
C ARG A 119 7.69 1.05 11.76
N LEU A 120 6.36 0.94 11.77
CA LEU A 120 5.58 0.81 13.00
C LEU A 120 5.90 -0.50 13.74
N VAL A 121 6.02 -1.61 13.01
CA VAL A 121 6.39 -2.91 13.57
C VAL A 121 7.80 -2.87 14.16
N GLU A 122 8.77 -2.29 13.44
CA GLU A 122 10.14 -2.10 13.94
C GLU A 122 10.17 -1.27 15.22
N MET A 123 9.44 -0.15 15.27
CA MET A 123 9.34 0.67 16.47
C MET A 123 8.72 -0.08 17.66
N ALA A 124 7.73 -0.93 17.41
CA ALA A 124 7.15 -1.79 18.44
C ALA A 124 8.19 -2.82 18.94
N GLY A 125 8.91 -3.46 18.03
CA GLY A 125 9.94 -4.46 18.36
C GLY A 125 11.17 -3.91 19.08
N GLN A 126 11.50 -2.63 18.91
CA GLN A 126 12.58 -1.98 19.66
C GLN A 126 12.26 -1.84 21.16
N ARG A 127 10.99 -1.84 21.53
CA ARG A 127 10.52 -1.58 22.91
C ARG A 127 9.92 -2.80 23.58
N THR A 128 9.63 -3.85 22.81
CA THR A 128 8.82 -4.99 23.23
C THR A 128 9.31 -6.29 22.59
N GLU A 129 8.95 -7.43 23.18
CA GLU A 129 9.18 -8.72 22.54
C GLU A 129 7.99 -9.05 21.63
N LEU A 130 8.16 -8.90 20.30
CA LEU A 130 7.14 -9.29 19.34
C LEU A 130 6.89 -10.80 19.40
N THR A 131 5.62 -11.18 19.43
CA THR A 131 5.16 -12.58 19.38
C THR A 131 4.47 -12.91 18.07
N ARG A 132 3.75 -11.94 17.50
CA ARG A 132 3.06 -12.10 16.22
C ARG A 132 2.91 -10.78 15.48
N VAL A 133 3.15 -10.78 14.17
CA VAL A 133 2.83 -9.67 13.26
C VAL A 133 2.00 -10.21 12.10
N ARG A 134 0.91 -9.53 11.75
CA ARG A 134 0.06 -9.92 10.62
C ARG A 134 -0.72 -8.76 10.05
N THR A 135 -0.94 -8.78 8.74
CA THR A 135 -2.03 -8.02 8.10
C THR A 135 -3.35 -8.72 8.40
N THR A 136 -4.31 -7.99 8.96
CA THR A 136 -5.60 -8.54 9.38
C THR A 136 -6.71 -8.26 8.39
N ASP A 137 -6.61 -7.16 7.65
CA ASP A 137 -7.65 -6.74 6.73
C ASP A 137 -7.15 -5.75 5.69
N ILE A 138 -7.83 -5.72 4.54
CA ILE A 138 -7.63 -4.73 3.48
C ILE A 138 -9.02 -4.39 2.94
N ARG A 139 -9.42 -3.13 3.08
CA ARG A 139 -10.76 -2.65 2.69
C ARG A 139 -10.65 -1.45 1.78
N LEU A 140 -11.66 -1.21 0.96
CA LEU A 140 -11.77 0.03 0.18
C LEU A 140 -12.45 1.12 1.02
N VAL A 141 -11.84 2.29 1.15
CA VAL A 141 -12.41 3.49 1.77
C VAL A 141 -12.36 4.63 0.76
N GLY A 142 -13.52 4.99 0.20
CA GLY A 142 -13.57 5.84 -0.99
C GLY A 142 -12.91 5.13 -2.17
N GLU A 143 -11.85 5.72 -2.74
CA GLU A 143 -11.07 5.13 -3.84
C GLU A 143 -9.64 4.74 -3.44
N SER A 144 -9.37 4.65 -2.13
CA SER A 144 -8.08 4.21 -1.60
C SER A 144 -8.24 2.99 -0.69
N PRO A 145 -7.28 2.07 -0.69
CA PRO A 145 -7.27 0.96 0.24
C PRO A 145 -6.98 1.45 1.66
N ALA A 146 -7.55 0.80 2.66
CA ALA A 146 -7.18 0.89 4.06
C ALA A 146 -6.63 -0.48 4.47
N VAL A 147 -5.35 -0.52 4.80
CA VAL A 147 -4.64 -1.72 5.24
C VAL A 147 -4.60 -1.75 6.75
N TYR A 148 -5.00 -2.88 7.34
CA TYR A 148 -4.99 -3.10 8.78
C TYR A 148 -3.97 -4.15 9.15
N ALA A 149 -3.14 -3.85 10.15
CA ALA A 149 -2.15 -4.77 10.69
C ALA A 149 -2.18 -4.77 12.22
N GLU A 150 -1.72 -5.88 12.79
CA GLU A 150 -1.61 -6.09 14.22
C GLU A 150 -0.21 -6.60 14.58
N ALA A 151 0.34 -6.08 15.68
CA ALA A 151 1.53 -6.60 16.33
C ALA A 151 1.19 -6.98 17.78
N GLU A 152 1.21 -8.28 18.05
CA GLU A 152 1.12 -8.87 19.39
C GLU A 152 2.51 -8.88 20.01
N TYR A 153 2.62 -8.46 21.27
CA TYR A 153 3.91 -8.33 21.95
C TYR A 153 3.83 -8.60 23.45
N LEU A 154 4.99 -8.81 24.06
CA LEU A 154 5.19 -8.88 25.51
C LEU A 154 6.09 -7.74 25.99
N VAL A 155 5.75 -7.14 27.12
CA VAL A 155 6.57 -6.12 27.81
C VAL A 155 6.87 -6.55 29.23
N ASN A 156 8.09 -6.28 29.70
CA ASN A 156 8.48 -6.53 31.08
C ASN A 156 7.84 -5.48 32.00
N VAL A 157 7.15 -5.94 33.03
CA VAL A 157 6.55 -5.13 34.10
C VAL A 157 7.04 -5.65 35.45
N PRO A 158 6.98 -4.87 36.56
CA PRO A 158 7.49 -5.30 37.86
C PRO A 158 6.95 -6.66 38.37
N LYS A 159 5.76 -7.07 37.91
CA LYS A 159 5.09 -8.34 38.28
C LYS A 159 5.24 -9.45 37.23
N GLY A 160 6.13 -9.33 36.25
CA GLY A 160 6.37 -10.34 35.21
C GLY A 160 6.26 -9.78 33.79
N LYS A 161 5.62 -10.52 32.89
CA LYS A 161 5.34 -10.04 31.51
C LYS A 161 3.87 -9.64 31.38
N ALA A 162 3.61 -8.53 30.70
CA ALA A 162 2.29 -8.13 30.27
C ALA A 162 2.18 -8.28 28.74
N ALA A 163 1.02 -8.73 28.27
CA ALA A 163 0.73 -8.82 26.85
C ALA A 163 0.11 -7.52 26.33
N GLY A 164 0.49 -7.11 25.13
CA GLY A 164 -0.04 -5.95 24.43
C GLY A 164 -0.40 -6.25 22.98
N LEU A 165 -1.16 -5.34 22.37
CA LEU A 165 -1.62 -5.44 20.99
C LEU A 165 -1.63 -4.05 20.36
N ALA A 166 -0.63 -3.79 19.52
CA ALA A 166 -0.60 -2.61 18.66
C ALA A 166 -1.43 -2.90 17.40
N LYS A 167 -2.50 -2.11 17.22
CA LYS A 167 -3.31 -2.09 16.00
C LYS A 167 -2.87 -0.93 15.13
N MET A 168 -2.75 -1.18 13.84
CA MET A 168 -2.24 -0.22 12.86
C MET A 168 -3.19 -0.17 11.67
N MET A 169 -3.40 1.03 11.14
CA MET A 169 -4.11 1.26 9.89
C MET A 169 -3.28 2.19 9.02
N VAL A 170 -3.14 1.87 7.74
CA VAL A 170 -2.55 2.76 6.74
C VAL A 170 -3.53 2.95 5.60
N TYR A 171 -3.79 4.21 5.28
CA TYR A 171 -4.68 4.65 4.21
C TYR A 171 -3.85 5.52 3.24
N PRO A 172 -3.25 4.93 2.19
CA PRO A 172 -2.51 5.66 1.18
C PRO A 172 -3.47 6.40 0.23
N HIS A 173 -4.03 7.49 0.72
CA HIS A 173 -4.84 8.39 -0.09
C HIS A 173 -3.97 9.45 -0.75
N ASP A 174 -4.18 9.68 -2.04
CA ASP A 174 -3.30 10.51 -2.88
C ASP A 174 -3.11 11.94 -2.34
N ARG A 175 -4.07 12.46 -1.56
CA ARG A 175 -4.02 13.83 -1.01
C ARG A 175 -3.97 13.92 0.51
N LEU A 176 -4.49 12.92 1.20
CA LEU A 176 -4.67 12.94 2.66
C LEU A 176 -4.35 11.56 3.23
N PRO A 177 -3.12 11.08 3.04
CA PRO A 177 -2.74 9.79 3.56
C PRO A 177 -2.75 9.83 5.09
N LEU A 178 -3.22 8.73 5.67
CA LEU A 178 -3.50 8.60 7.08
C LEU A 178 -2.86 7.33 7.62
N VAL A 179 -2.14 7.44 8.72
CA VAL A 179 -1.64 6.29 9.49
C VAL A 179 -2.23 6.38 10.88
N CYS A 180 -2.86 5.33 11.38
CA CYS A 180 -3.43 5.32 12.72
C CYS A 180 -2.90 4.15 13.55
N THR A 181 -2.75 4.36 14.86
CA THR A 181 -2.33 3.36 15.83
C THR A 181 -3.20 3.38 17.09
N HIS A 182 -3.44 2.21 17.66
CA HIS A 182 -4.08 2.05 18.96
C HIS A 182 -3.47 0.85 19.68
N ASP A 183 -2.92 1.10 20.86
CA ASP A 183 -2.18 0.09 21.63
C ASP A 183 -2.93 -0.28 22.91
N GLU A 184 -3.72 -1.35 22.80
CA GLU A 184 -4.52 -1.92 23.90
C GLU A 184 -5.06 -3.29 23.46
N LEU A 185 -5.19 -4.25 24.39
CA LEU A 185 -5.85 -5.53 24.10
C LEU A 185 -7.34 -5.34 23.80
N GLY A 186 -7.80 -5.98 22.72
CA GLY A 186 -9.16 -5.86 22.20
C GLY A 186 -9.36 -4.64 21.30
N TYR A 187 -10.63 -4.32 21.06
CA TYR A 187 -11.11 -3.20 20.26
C TYR A 187 -10.66 -3.25 18.79
N SER A 188 -10.43 -4.44 18.24
CA SER A 188 -9.93 -4.60 16.86
C SER A 188 -10.98 -4.16 15.85
N GLU A 189 -12.25 -4.52 16.03
CA GLU A 189 -13.31 -4.09 15.11
C GLU A 189 -13.69 -2.62 15.33
N SER A 190 -13.64 -2.15 16.58
CA SER A 190 -13.83 -0.73 16.91
C SER A 190 -12.74 0.13 16.28
N PHE A 191 -11.47 -0.29 16.35
CA PHE A 191 -10.36 0.40 15.70
C PHE A 191 -10.59 0.50 14.18
N LYS A 192 -10.97 -0.61 13.52
CA LYS A 192 -11.28 -0.61 12.08
C LYS A 192 -12.42 0.36 11.74
N ARG A 193 -13.52 0.32 12.50
CA ARG A 193 -14.69 1.19 12.31
C ARG A 193 -14.32 2.67 12.47
N VAL A 194 -13.68 3.04 13.59
CA VAL A 194 -13.35 4.43 13.89
C VAL A 194 -12.38 5.01 12.87
N THR A 195 -11.34 4.26 12.50
CA THR A 195 -10.31 4.73 11.55
C THR A 195 -10.81 4.78 10.10
N SER A 196 -11.62 3.82 9.65
CA SER A 196 -12.26 3.90 8.33
C SER A 196 -13.27 5.03 8.25
N GLY A 197 -14.04 5.27 9.32
CA GLY A 197 -14.94 6.41 9.44
C GLY A 197 -14.21 7.74 9.34
N LEU A 198 -13.09 7.88 10.05
CA LEU A 198 -12.22 9.05 9.93
C LEU A 198 -11.72 9.22 8.48
N ALA A 199 -11.08 8.20 7.91
CA ALA A 199 -10.55 8.26 6.55
C ALA A 199 -11.62 8.62 5.50
N ALA A 200 -12.82 8.05 5.60
CA ALA A 200 -13.94 8.35 4.70
C ALA A 200 -14.46 9.80 4.83
N SER A 201 -14.28 10.42 6.00
CA SER A 201 -14.73 11.79 6.27
C SER A 201 -13.71 12.87 5.89
N LEU A 202 -12.45 12.50 5.67
CA LEU A 202 -11.37 13.44 5.42
C LEU A 202 -11.59 14.20 4.12
N GLN A 203 -11.51 15.52 4.20
CA GLN A 203 -11.65 16.44 3.07
C GLN A 203 -10.50 17.44 3.11
N GLY A 204 -9.86 17.65 1.97
CA GLY A 204 -8.72 18.56 1.82
C GLY A 204 -9.02 19.67 0.82
N PRO A 205 -8.22 20.75 0.82
CA PRO A 205 -8.35 21.80 -0.17
C PRO A 205 -8.00 21.28 -1.57
N GLY A 206 -8.55 21.95 -2.58
CA GLY A 206 -8.29 21.66 -3.99
C GLY A 206 -9.38 20.81 -4.66
N GLU A 207 -9.42 20.94 -5.99
CA GLU A 207 -10.38 20.25 -6.83
C GLU A 207 -10.12 18.73 -6.80
N ALA A 208 -11.20 17.95 -6.87
CA ALA A 208 -11.09 16.51 -7.00
C ALA A 208 -10.34 16.19 -8.31
N PRO A 209 -9.48 15.15 -8.33
CA PRO A 209 -8.91 14.68 -9.59
C PRO A 209 -10.04 14.38 -10.59
N PRO A 210 -9.80 14.56 -11.91
CA PRO A 210 -10.76 14.14 -12.92
C PRO A 210 -11.20 12.70 -12.67
N ALA A 211 -12.47 12.38 -12.96
CA ALA A 211 -12.95 11.00 -12.81
C ALA A 211 -12.07 10.05 -13.63
N SER A 212 -11.72 8.90 -13.05
CA SER A 212 -10.99 7.88 -13.79
C SER A 212 -11.94 7.16 -14.74
N ARG A 213 -11.41 6.80 -15.91
CA ARG A 213 -12.08 5.98 -16.91
C ARG A 213 -12.32 4.56 -16.38
N TYR A 214 -11.35 4.04 -15.64
CA TYR A 214 -11.42 2.75 -14.98
C TYR A 214 -10.79 2.87 -13.59
N PHE A 215 -11.34 2.13 -12.63
CA PHE A 215 -10.75 1.94 -11.30
C PHE A 215 -10.93 0.48 -10.91
N GLU A 216 -9.91 -0.09 -10.29
CA GLU A 216 -9.93 -1.44 -9.75
C GLU A 216 -9.13 -1.53 -8.46
N LEU A 217 -9.64 -2.32 -7.52
CA LEU A 217 -8.90 -2.77 -6.35
C LEU A 217 -8.89 -4.30 -6.33
N ASN A 218 -7.68 -4.86 -6.29
CA ASN A 218 -7.44 -6.27 -6.03
C ASN A 218 -6.90 -6.46 -4.61
N VAL A 219 -7.30 -7.54 -3.97
CA VAL A 219 -6.72 -8.00 -2.70
C VAL A 219 -5.98 -9.31 -2.94
N ILE A 220 -4.77 -9.39 -2.40
CA ILE A 220 -3.87 -10.52 -2.53
C ILE A 220 -3.91 -11.31 -1.22
N ARG A 221 -4.09 -12.62 -1.31
CA ARG A 221 -4.27 -13.52 -0.18
C ARG A 221 -3.36 -14.73 -0.29
N VAL A 222 -2.88 -15.21 0.84
CA VAL A 222 -2.25 -16.53 0.98
C VAL A 222 -3.04 -17.31 2.02
N GLN A 223 -3.55 -18.48 1.64
CA GLN A 223 -4.42 -19.30 2.51
C GLN A 223 -5.60 -18.50 3.12
N GLY A 224 -6.18 -17.60 2.32
CA GLY A 224 -7.30 -16.73 2.75
C GLY A 224 -6.90 -15.49 3.54
N HIS A 225 -5.69 -15.42 4.10
CA HIS A 225 -5.20 -14.26 4.83
C HIS A 225 -4.75 -13.16 3.87
N PRO A 226 -5.16 -11.89 4.06
CA PRO A 226 -4.72 -10.79 3.22
C PRO A 226 -3.23 -10.55 3.43
N VAL A 227 -2.49 -10.49 2.32
CA VAL A 227 -1.04 -10.22 2.29
C VAL A 227 -0.71 -9.10 1.30
N GLY A 228 -1.69 -8.40 0.75
CA GLY A 228 -1.42 -7.26 -0.10
C GLY A 228 -2.62 -6.76 -0.89
N PHE A 229 -2.40 -5.69 -1.64
CA PHE A 229 -3.38 -5.12 -2.54
C PHE A 229 -2.72 -4.61 -3.82
N GLU A 230 -3.53 -4.42 -4.85
CA GLU A 230 -3.17 -3.64 -6.04
C GLU A 230 -4.34 -2.70 -6.36
N LYS A 231 -4.08 -1.39 -6.34
CA LYS A 231 -4.97 -0.34 -6.81
C LYS A 231 -4.56 0.05 -8.21
N ARG A 232 -5.53 0.16 -9.09
CA ARG A 232 -5.33 0.53 -10.50
C ARG A 232 -6.29 1.63 -10.90
N VAL A 233 -5.75 2.64 -11.55
CA VAL A 233 -6.50 3.78 -12.08
C VAL A 233 -6.13 3.95 -13.54
N MET A 234 -7.12 4.04 -14.43
CA MET A 234 -6.87 4.39 -15.84
C MET A 234 -7.56 5.70 -16.20
N ARG A 235 -6.87 6.51 -16.99
CA ARG A 235 -7.33 7.83 -17.46
C ARG A 235 -7.13 7.98 -18.95
N ASP A 236 -7.98 8.78 -19.57
CA ASP A 236 -7.79 9.18 -20.96
C ASP A 236 -6.51 10.03 -21.09
N ALA A 237 -5.73 9.75 -22.13
CA ALA A 237 -4.56 10.55 -22.51
C ALA A 237 -4.74 11.13 -23.92
N ALA A 238 -3.84 12.02 -24.32
CA ALA A 238 -3.87 12.65 -25.64
C ALA A 238 -3.84 11.61 -26.78
N GLY A 239 -4.47 11.93 -27.91
CA GLY A 239 -4.44 11.07 -29.11
C GLY A 239 -5.18 9.73 -28.96
N GLY A 240 -6.07 9.61 -27.98
CA GLY A 240 -6.81 8.37 -27.69
C GLY A 240 -6.01 7.36 -26.85
N GLY A 241 -4.86 7.76 -26.31
CA GLY A 241 -4.05 6.91 -25.42
C GLY A 241 -4.67 6.71 -24.04
N ARG A 242 -3.97 5.93 -23.21
CA ARG A 242 -4.33 5.69 -21.80
C ARG A 242 -3.14 5.93 -20.89
N LEU A 243 -3.38 6.59 -19.76
CA LEU A 243 -2.47 6.61 -18.62
C LEU A 243 -3.01 5.63 -17.57
N THR A 244 -2.24 4.59 -17.27
CA THR A 244 -2.54 3.61 -16.24
C THR A 244 -1.60 3.81 -15.07
N GLU A 245 -2.15 4.02 -13.88
CA GLU A 245 -1.41 4.16 -12.63
C GLU A 245 -1.71 2.93 -11.77
N VAL A 246 -0.66 2.30 -11.26
CA VAL A 246 -0.74 1.12 -10.39
C VAL A 246 0.02 1.39 -9.12
N GLU A 247 -0.61 1.12 -7.99
CA GLU A 247 -0.05 1.18 -6.66
C GLU A 247 -0.31 -0.17 -5.98
N SER A 248 0.71 -0.82 -5.46
CA SER A 248 0.56 -2.08 -4.74
C SER A 248 1.48 -2.17 -3.53
N SER A 249 1.00 -2.89 -2.52
CA SER A 249 1.79 -3.25 -1.34
C SER A 249 1.60 -4.72 -1.03
N LEU A 250 2.70 -5.40 -0.72
CA LEU A 250 2.75 -6.79 -0.27
C LEU A 250 3.32 -6.86 1.15
N PHE A 251 2.78 -7.76 1.96
CA PHE A 251 3.06 -7.96 3.39
C PHE A 251 3.27 -9.45 3.63
N PHE A 252 4.49 -9.94 3.41
CA PHE A 252 4.80 -11.36 3.58
C PHE A 252 5.41 -11.63 4.96
N PRO A 253 4.81 -12.52 5.77
CA PRO A 253 5.43 -12.95 7.02
C PRO A 253 6.70 -13.74 6.71
N ARG A 254 7.86 -13.30 7.22
CA ARG A 254 9.11 -14.09 7.18
C ARG A 254 9.16 -15.09 8.32
N SER A 255 8.54 -14.72 9.44
CA SER A 255 8.30 -15.57 10.60
C SER A 255 7.02 -15.09 11.29
N LEU A 256 6.68 -15.68 12.44
CA LEU A 256 5.60 -15.13 13.27
C LEU A 256 5.91 -13.68 13.70
N LYS A 257 7.17 -13.31 13.86
CA LYS A 257 7.59 -12.04 14.48
C LYS A 257 8.06 -10.98 13.48
N GLU A 258 8.25 -11.36 12.22
CA GLU A 258 8.87 -10.53 11.20
C GLU A 258 8.02 -10.43 9.94
N LEU A 259 7.94 -9.23 9.40
CA LEU A 259 7.24 -8.92 8.16
C LEU A 259 8.23 -8.41 7.11
N SER A 260 8.19 -8.99 5.92
CA SER A 260 8.77 -8.39 4.72
C SER A 260 7.70 -7.58 4.04
N VAL A 261 8.02 -6.35 3.66
CA VAL A 261 7.11 -5.52 2.87
C VAL A 261 7.73 -5.17 1.53
N GLN A 262 6.87 -5.02 0.53
CA GLN A 262 7.23 -4.53 -0.78
C GLN A 262 6.16 -3.56 -1.24
N ASP A 263 6.56 -2.33 -1.55
CA ASP A 263 5.69 -1.32 -2.16
C ASP A 263 6.11 -1.12 -3.62
N THR A 264 5.14 -0.96 -4.50
CA THR A 264 5.38 -0.75 -5.93
C THR A 264 4.43 0.30 -6.45
N VAL A 265 4.99 1.28 -7.17
CA VAL A 265 4.23 2.29 -7.91
C VAL A 265 4.67 2.28 -9.36
N SER A 266 3.73 2.41 -10.27
CA SER A 266 4.04 2.58 -11.69
C SER A 266 3.03 3.43 -12.41
N SER A 267 3.50 4.18 -13.40
CA SER A 267 2.70 4.90 -14.38
C SER A 267 3.02 4.32 -15.75
N GLU A 268 2.00 4.10 -16.58
CA GLU A 268 2.17 3.53 -17.91
C GLU A 268 1.34 4.33 -18.91
N LEU A 269 2.00 4.90 -19.91
CA LEU A 269 1.37 5.58 -21.03
C LEU A 269 1.30 4.62 -22.22
N SER A 270 0.09 4.39 -22.72
CA SER A 270 -0.14 3.64 -23.95
C SER A 270 -0.77 4.48 -25.06
N ASP A 271 -0.51 4.08 -26.30
CA ASP A 271 -1.18 4.66 -27.47
C ASP A 271 -2.64 4.16 -27.60
N LYS A 272 -3.35 4.64 -28.64
CA LYS A 272 -4.73 4.21 -28.93
C LYS A 272 -4.89 2.71 -29.18
N ASP A 273 -3.78 2.03 -29.49
CA ASP A 273 -3.71 0.60 -29.74
C ASP A 273 -3.26 -0.19 -28.51
N GLY A 274 -3.11 0.46 -27.36
CA GLY A 274 -2.68 -0.18 -26.12
C GLY A 274 -1.22 -0.66 -26.18
N ARG A 275 -0.40 -0.07 -27.05
CA ARG A 275 1.04 -0.31 -27.09
C ARG A 275 1.76 0.64 -26.14
N LEU A 276 2.82 0.16 -25.51
CA LEU A 276 3.58 0.94 -24.55
C LEU A 276 4.31 2.10 -25.23
N VAL A 277 4.13 3.31 -24.70
CA VAL A 277 4.84 4.53 -25.13
C VAL A 277 5.85 4.95 -24.08
N ALA A 278 5.46 4.93 -22.81
CA ALA A 278 6.34 5.26 -21.69
C ALA A 278 5.91 4.55 -20.41
N ARG A 279 6.85 4.32 -19.50
CA ARG A 279 6.58 3.75 -18.18
C ARG A 279 7.51 4.33 -17.14
N ASP A 280 6.99 4.73 -15.99
CA ASP A 280 7.75 4.91 -14.77
C ASP A 280 7.43 3.76 -13.82
N TYR A 281 8.44 3.27 -13.11
CA TYR A 281 8.31 2.17 -12.16
C TYR A 281 9.24 2.40 -10.99
N ALA A 282 8.73 2.23 -9.77
CA ALA A 282 9.55 2.18 -8.57
C ALA A 282 9.07 1.06 -7.66
N ARG A 283 10.01 0.41 -6.99
CA ARG A 283 9.71 -0.53 -5.92
C ARG A 283 10.65 -0.32 -4.75
N ALA A 284 10.06 -0.32 -3.56
CA ALA A 284 10.77 -0.30 -2.30
C ALA A 284 10.54 -1.62 -1.57
N SER A 285 11.60 -2.17 -0.99
CA SER A 285 11.55 -3.33 -0.10
C SER A 285 11.92 -2.90 1.31
N ASN A 286 11.09 -3.22 2.30
CA ASN A 286 11.30 -2.83 3.70
C ASN A 286 11.56 -1.32 3.89
N GLY A 287 10.88 -0.48 3.09
CA GLY A 287 11.01 0.97 3.13
C GLY A 287 12.29 1.53 2.47
N ALA A 288 13.08 0.71 1.77
CA ALA A 288 14.24 1.13 1.01
C ALA A 288 14.02 0.92 -0.50
N LEU A 289 14.26 1.95 -1.31
CA LEU A 289 14.12 1.90 -2.76
C LEU A 289 15.13 0.89 -3.33
N ASP A 290 14.65 -0.18 -3.97
CA ASP A 290 15.49 -1.20 -4.58
C ASP A 290 15.56 -1.09 -6.10
N ILE A 291 14.57 -0.46 -6.73
CA ILE A 291 14.54 -0.22 -8.16
C ILE A 291 13.70 1.03 -8.47
N GLN A 292 14.19 1.81 -9.42
CA GLN A 292 13.48 2.93 -10.02
C GLN A 292 13.88 2.99 -11.49
N MET A 293 12.93 2.81 -12.40
CA MET A 293 13.18 2.77 -13.84
C MET A 293 12.18 3.66 -14.58
N ALA A 294 12.67 4.38 -15.58
CA ALA A 294 11.88 5.02 -16.61
C ALA A 294 12.14 4.32 -17.95
N LEU A 295 11.10 4.17 -18.77
CA LEU A 295 11.16 3.67 -20.14
C LEU A 295 10.46 4.65 -21.06
N LYS A 296 11.05 4.91 -22.23
CA LYS A 296 10.43 5.71 -23.28
C LYS A 296 10.65 5.08 -24.66
N GLN A 297 9.59 5.01 -25.44
CA GLN A 297 9.66 4.65 -26.85
C GLN A 297 10.37 5.75 -27.64
N VAL A 298 11.43 5.36 -28.34
CA VAL A 298 12.23 6.25 -29.21
C VAL A 298 11.65 6.24 -30.62
N GLN A 299 11.54 5.05 -31.22
CA GLN A 299 11.00 4.87 -32.56
C GLN A 299 10.54 3.41 -32.77
N GLY A 300 9.27 3.22 -33.13
CA GLY A 300 8.72 1.88 -33.39
C GLY A 300 8.90 0.95 -32.18
N ARG A 301 9.73 -0.09 -32.30
CA ARG A 301 10.01 -1.03 -31.20
C ARG A 301 11.30 -0.72 -30.42
N GLN A 302 11.92 0.44 -30.67
CA GLN A 302 13.10 0.88 -29.96
C GLN A 302 12.70 1.67 -28.72
N TYR A 303 13.28 1.32 -27.57
CA TYR A 303 13.04 1.94 -26.29
C TYR A 303 14.35 2.30 -25.62
N HIS A 304 14.32 3.43 -24.92
CA HIS A 304 15.36 3.87 -24.01
C HIS A 304 14.92 3.61 -22.58
N TYR A 305 15.80 3.04 -21.75
CA TYR A 305 15.58 2.89 -20.32
C TYR A 305 16.65 3.64 -19.52
N GLU A 306 16.26 4.22 -18.40
CA GLU A 306 17.17 4.84 -17.45
C GLU A 306 16.67 4.63 -16.01
N GLY A 307 17.58 4.59 -15.04
CA GLY A 307 17.19 4.42 -13.64
C GLY A 307 18.26 3.84 -12.74
N THR A 308 17.81 3.27 -11.63
CA THR A 308 18.65 2.57 -10.66
C THR A 308 18.06 1.21 -10.29
N HIS A 309 18.92 0.21 -10.11
CA HIS A 309 18.54 -1.10 -9.59
C HIS A 309 19.59 -1.58 -8.60
N LEU A 310 19.18 -1.82 -7.36
CA LEU A 310 20.03 -2.19 -6.23
C LEU A 310 21.23 -1.22 -6.07
N GLY A 311 20.93 0.09 -6.16
CA GLY A 311 21.91 1.17 -6.06
C GLY A 311 22.82 1.35 -7.28
N LYS A 312 22.69 0.53 -8.32
CA LYS A 312 23.47 0.65 -9.57
C LYS A 312 22.69 1.43 -10.61
N ALA A 313 23.30 2.45 -11.20
CA ALA A 313 22.72 3.17 -12.32
C ALA A 313 22.61 2.25 -13.55
N LEU A 314 21.46 2.29 -14.21
CA LEU A 314 21.18 1.60 -15.47
C LEU A 314 20.77 2.65 -16.50
N ASN A 315 21.34 2.56 -17.70
CA ASN A 315 21.00 3.41 -18.83
C ASN A 315 21.32 2.64 -20.10
N GLY A 316 20.41 2.64 -21.07
CA GLY A 316 20.65 2.02 -22.36
C GLY A 316 19.40 1.95 -23.22
N ASP A 317 19.53 1.23 -24.33
CA ASP A 317 18.46 1.04 -25.29
C ASP A 317 18.24 -0.44 -25.56
N PHE A 318 17.01 -0.82 -25.92
CA PHE A 318 16.72 -2.12 -26.49
C PHE A 318 15.72 -2.01 -27.63
N THR A 319 15.75 -3.00 -28.53
CA THR A 319 14.68 -3.21 -29.51
C THR A 319 13.82 -4.39 -29.07
N ALA A 320 12.55 -4.15 -28.79
CA ALA A 320 11.62 -5.20 -28.39
C ALA A 320 11.34 -6.15 -29.58
N PRO A 321 11.21 -7.48 -29.36
CA PRO A 321 10.95 -8.45 -30.44
C PRO A 321 9.53 -8.33 -31.04
N ALA A 322 8.61 -7.70 -30.32
CA ALA A 322 7.27 -7.30 -30.77
C ALA A 322 6.87 -5.98 -30.09
N ASP A 323 5.68 -5.47 -30.40
CA ASP A 323 5.12 -4.34 -29.65
C ASP A 323 4.95 -4.72 -28.17
N LEU A 324 5.32 -3.80 -27.28
CA LEU A 324 5.15 -4.02 -25.84
C LEU A 324 3.69 -3.74 -25.47
N SER A 325 3.07 -4.72 -24.83
CA SER A 325 1.68 -4.68 -24.39
C SER A 325 1.55 -3.92 -23.07
N THR A 326 0.44 -3.20 -22.95
CA THR A 326 -0.03 -2.52 -21.73
C THR A 326 -1.32 -3.18 -21.27
N ASP A 327 -1.79 -2.93 -20.05
CA ASP A 327 -3.02 -3.56 -19.57
C ASP A 327 -4.25 -3.29 -20.47
N PRO A 328 -4.49 -2.06 -20.98
CA PRO A 328 -5.56 -1.83 -21.96
C PRO A 328 -5.37 -2.62 -23.28
N GLY A 329 -4.12 -2.73 -23.74
CA GLY A 329 -3.79 -3.50 -24.94
C GLY A 329 -4.03 -4.99 -24.75
N THR A 330 -3.61 -5.53 -23.62
CA THR A 330 -3.84 -6.92 -23.22
C THR A 330 -5.33 -7.22 -23.11
N ALA A 331 -6.10 -6.40 -22.39
CA ALA A 331 -7.55 -6.58 -22.24
C ALA A 331 -8.27 -6.60 -23.59
N ARG A 332 -7.86 -5.71 -24.52
CA ARG A 332 -8.36 -5.71 -25.90
C ARG A 332 -8.06 -7.03 -26.62
N LEU A 333 -6.80 -7.48 -26.58
CA LEU A 333 -6.41 -8.74 -27.22
C LEU A 333 -7.13 -9.95 -26.61
N MET A 334 -7.32 -9.98 -25.29
CA MET A 334 -8.07 -11.04 -24.62
C MET A 334 -9.50 -11.09 -25.14
N ARG A 335 -10.20 -9.96 -25.18
CA ARG A 335 -11.59 -9.84 -25.62
C ARG A 335 -11.78 -10.17 -27.10
N GLU A 336 -10.84 -9.74 -27.95
CA GLU A 336 -11.01 -9.83 -29.40
C GLU A 336 -10.52 -11.16 -30.00
N ARG A 337 -9.56 -11.81 -29.32
CA ARG A 337 -8.83 -12.96 -29.86
C ARG A 337 -8.98 -14.23 -29.01
N LEU A 338 -8.63 -14.15 -27.72
CA LEU A 338 -8.54 -15.34 -26.86
C LEU A 338 -9.89 -15.80 -26.30
N LEU A 339 -10.68 -14.89 -25.71
CA LEU A 339 -12.00 -15.20 -25.15
C LEU A 339 -12.98 -15.76 -26.20
N PRO A 340 -13.07 -15.23 -27.43
CA PRO A 340 -13.88 -15.83 -28.48
C PRO A 340 -13.30 -17.14 -29.03
N GLY A 341 -12.04 -17.47 -28.71
CA GLY A 341 -11.36 -18.68 -29.19
C GLY A 341 -10.87 -18.58 -30.62
N LYS A 342 -10.63 -17.37 -31.14
CA LYS A 342 -9.99 -17.18 -32.45
C LYS A 342 -8.56 -17.68 -32.44
N ASP A 343 -7.88 -17.52 -31.29
CA ASP A 343 -6.59 -18.14 -31.04
C ASP A 343 -6.65 -19.01 -29.78
N PRO A 344 -5.95 -20.15 -29.76
CA PRO A 344 -5.78 -20.96 -28.56
C PRO A 344 -4.71 -20.40 -27.61
N GLU A 345 -3.79 -19.58 -28.14
CA GLU A 345 -2.62 -19.05 -27.43
C GLU A 345 -2.32 -17.62 -27.90
N LEU A 346 -1.88 -16.77 -26.97
CA LEU A 346 -1.30 -15.45 -27.25
C LEU A 346 0.05 -15.32 -26.57
N THR A 347 1.04 -14.82 -27.32
CA THR A 347 2.36 -14.46 -26.78
C THR A 347 2.49 -12.95 -26.78
N LEU A 348 2.62 -12.39 -25.58
CA LEU A 348 2.74 -10.95 -25.34
C LEU A 348 4.12 -10.63 -24.77
N HIS A 349 4.55 -9.39 -24.95
CA HIS A 349 5.79 -8.88 -24.39
C HIS A 349 5.50 -7.66 -23.53
N TYR A 350 6.03 -7.64 -22.32
CA TYR A 350 5.84 -6.57 -21.35
C TYR A 350 7.19 -6.03 -20.90
N TYR A 351 7.26 -4.74 -20.59
CA TYR A 351 8.39 -4.23 -19.82
C TYR A 351 8.10 -4.36 -18.33
N MET A 352 8.77 -5.28 -17.67
CA MET A 352 8.58 -5.59 -16.24
C MET A 352 9.91 -5.41 -15.50
N PRO A 353 10.21 -4.19 -15.01
CA PRO A 353 11.52 -3.90 -14.41
C PRO A 353 11.94 -4.84 -13.29
N ALA A 354 10.98 -5.32 -12.49
CA ALA A 354 11.22 -6.27 -11.41
C ALA A 354 11.73 -7.64 -11.90
N ALA A 355 11.38 -8.06 -13.12
CA ALA A 355 11.83 -9.32 -13.71
C ALA A 355 13.09 -9.12 -14.55
N ASN A 356 13.10 -8.09 -15.40
CA ASN A 356 14.25 -7.71 -16.20
C ASN A 356 14.23 -6.20 -16.47
N PRO A 357 15.13 -5.39 -15.87
CA PRO A 357 15.13 -3.94 -16.04
C PRO A 357 15.66 -3.47 -17.40
N VAL A 358 16.33 -4.34 -18.17
CA VAL A 358 17.05 -3.96 -19.39
C VAL A 358 16.48 -4.60 -20.67
N ALA A 359 15.43 -5.41 -20.56
CA ALA A 359 14.82 -6.08 -21.69
C ALA A 359 13.35 -6.46 -21.40
N PRO A 360 12.51 -6.66 -22.43
CA PRO A 360 11.14 -7.10 -22.23
C PRO A 360 11.06 -8.55 -21.75
N THR A 361 10.00 -8.85 -21.02
CA THR A 361 9.63 -10.19 -20.55
C THR A 361 8.50 -10.74 -21.42
N GLN A 362 8.66 -11.99 -21.86
CA GLN A 362 7.63 -12.70 -22.60
C GLN A 362 6.62 -13.33 -21.63
N GLN A 363 5.34 -13.21 -21.97
CA GLN A 363 4.24 -13.90 -21.30
C GLN A 363 3.45 -14.69 -22.35
N VAL A 364 3.18 -15.95 -22.06
CA VAL A 364 2.34 -16.80 -22.89
C VAL A 364 1.02 -17.05 -22.16
N LEU A 365 -0.08 -16.80 -22.86
CA LEU A 365 -1.45 -16.93 -22.36
C LEU A 365 -2.14 -18.02 -23.17
N ARG A 366 -2.61 -19.08 -22.51
CA ARG A 366 -3.30 -20.19 -23.18
C ARG A 366 -4.72 -20.31 -22.68
N LYS A 367 -5.64 -20.47 -23.61
CA LYS A 367 -7.04 -20.69 -23.29
C LYS A 367 -7.23 -22.00 -22.53
N GLY A 368 -8.03 -21.96 -21.46
CA GLY A 368 -8.53 -23.17 -20.82
C GLY A 368 -9.57 -23.89 -21.69
N ALA A 369 -10.49 -24.62 -21.06
CA ALA A 369 -11.55 -25.35 -21.75
C ALA A 369 -12.44 -24.43 -22.62
N ALA A 370 -13.05 -24.98 -23.67
CA ALA A 370 -13.98 -24.24 -24.51
C ALA A 370 -15.13 -23.63 -23.67
N GLY A 371 -15.45 -22.37 -23.91
CA GLY A 371 -16.44 -21.61 -23.12
C GLY A 371 -15.93 -21.09 -21.77
N SER A 372 -14.72 -21.47 -21.33
CA SER A 372 -14.13 -20.95 -20.10
C SER A 372 -13.55 -19.55 -20.28
N ARG A 373 -13.61 -18.75 -19.20
CA ARG A 373 -12.87 -17.48 -19.03
C ARG A 373 -11.53 -17.68 -18.34
N GLU A 374 -11.19 -18.92 -18.01
CA GLU A 374 -9.94 -19.31 -17.39
C GLU A 374 -8.84 -19.43 -18.44
N LEU A 375 -7.67 -18.89 -18.14
CA LEU A 375 -6.46 -19.03 -18.93
C LEU A 375 -5.31 -19.49 -18.04
N THR A 376 -4.32 -20.15 -18.63
CA THR A 376 -3.02 -20.35 -17.99
C THR A 376 -2.03 -19.29 -18.47
N VAL A 377 -1.24 -18.77 -17.53
CA VAL A 377 -0.14 -17.83 -17.78
C VAL A 377 1.17 -18.55 -17.57
N GLU A 378 2.09 -18.36 -18.50
CA GLU A 378 3.50 -18.69 -18.30
C GLU A 378 4.37 -17.45 -18.51
N MET A 379 5.27 -17.17 -17.56
CA MET A 379 6.20 -16.06 -17.62
C MET A 379 7.53 -16.47 -16.98
N GLY A 380 8.49 -16.87 -17.82
CA GLY A 380 9.71 -17.52 -17.34
C GLY A 380 9.37 -18.79 -16.54
N PRO A 381 9.86 -18.95 -15.29
CA PRO A 381 9.51 -20.09 -14.45
C PRO A 381 8.13 -19.98 -13.78
N LEU A 382 7.50 -18.79 -13.81
CA LEU A 382 6.20 -18.57 -13.21
C LEU A 382 5.11 -19.24 -14.05
N LYS A 383 4.26 -20.03 -13.40
CA LYS A 383 2.99 -20.50 -13.94
C LYS A 383 1.86 -20.05 -13.04
N ALA A 384 0.78 -19.54 -13.63
CA ALA A 384 -0.39 -19.12 -12.89
C ALA A 384 -1.68 -19.42 -13.68
N THR A 385 -2.79 -19.41 -12.97
CA THR A 385 -4.13 -19.51 -13.57
C THR A 385 -4.86 -18.20 -13.36
N LEU A 386 -5.47 -17.68 -14.41
CA LEU A 386 -6.20 -16.41 -14.36
C LEU A 386 -7.64 -16.64 -14.80
N THR A 387 -8.58 -15.88 -14.25
CA THR A 387 -9.96 -15.79 -14.72
C THR A 387 -10.22 -14.36 -15.21
N LEU A 388 -10.77 -14.22 -16.42
CA LEU A 388 -11.07 -12.91 -17.00
C LEU A 388 -12.55 -12.53 -16.86
N ASP A 389 -12.83 -11.24 -16.86
CA ASP A 389 -14.15 -10.69 -17.13
C ASP A 389 -14.48 -10.57 -18.63
N ALA A 390 -15.70 -10.12 -18.92
CA ALA A 390 -16.15 -9.89 -20.29
C ALA A 390 -15.41 -8.74 -21.01
N GLN A 391 -14.75 -7.85 -20.27
CA GLN A 391 -13.93 -6.77 -20.83
C GLN A 391 -12.51 -7.23 -21.17
N GLY A 392 -12.12 -8.43 -20.71
CA GLY A 392 -10.78 -8.99 -20.86
C GLY A 392 -9.84 -8.64 -19.70
N MET A 393 -10.37 -8.10 -18.60
CA MET A 393 -9.61 -7.77 -17.38
C MET A 393 -9.57 -8.96 -16.42
N THR A 394 -8.51 -9.06 -15.62
CA THR A 394 -8.36 -10.13 -14.62
C THR A 394 -9.33 -9.96 -13.46
N GLU A 395 -10.17 -10.96 -13.21
CA GLU A 395 -11.01 -11.07 -11.99
C GLU A 395 -10.27 -11.78 -10.86
N ARG A 396 -9.50 -12.81 -11.22
CA ARG A 396 -8.81 -13.68 -10.28
C ARG A 396 -7.51 -14.18 -10.89
N LEU A 397 -6.44 -14.22 -10.10
CA LEU A 397 -5.14 -14.80 -10.44
C LEU A 397 -4.72 -15.72 -9.30
N VAL A 398 -4.33 -16.95 -9.64
CA VAL A 398 -3.87 -17.98 -8.71
C VAL A 398 -2.45 -18.39 -9.09
N THR A 399 -1.51 -18.16 -8.19
CA THR A 399 -0.09 -18.48 -8.36
C THR A 399 0.32 -19.53 -7.33
N PRO A 400 0.76 -20.74 -7.74
CA PRO A 400 1.27 -21.75 -6.82
C PRO A 400 2.53 -21.27 -6.08
N MET A 401 2.59 -21.53 -4.76
CA MET A 401 3.70 -21.14 -3.88
C MET A 401 4.04 -22.27 -2.90
N GLY A 402 4.88 -23.22 -3.31
CA GLY A 402 5.57 -24.16 -2.40
C GLY A 402 4.68 -24.89 -1.38
N GLY A 403 3.49 -25.35 -1.79
CA GLY A 403 2.50 -25.99 -0.90
C GLY A 403 1.34 -25.08 -0.45
N SER A 404 1.33 -23.83 -0.91
CA SER A 404 0.24 -22.88 -0.76
C SER A 404 -0.09 -22.21 -2.10
N GLU A 405 -1.10 -21.36 -2.12
CA GLU A 405 -1.46 -20.54 -3.27
C GLU A 405 -1.52 -19.07 -2.87
N LEU A 406 -0.98 -18.22 -3.73
CA LEU A 406 -1.24 -16.79 -3.71
C LEU A 406 -2.42 -16.52 -4.65
N VAL A 407 -3.47 -15.94 -4.09
CA VAL A 407 -4.69 -15.58 -4.81
C VAL A 407 -4.82 -14.08 -4.82
N GLN A 408 -4.75 -13.47 -6.00
CA GLN A 408 -5.16 -12.09 -6.22
C GLN A 408 -6.58 -12.09 -6.74
N GLU A 409 -7.47 -11.36 -6.09
CA GLU A 409 -8.89 -11.31 -6.42
C GLU A 409 -9.39 -9.87 -6.47
N ARG A 410 -10.15 -9.58 -7.51
CA ARG A 410 -10.78 -8.27 -7.71
C ARG A 410 -11.95 -8.09 -6.74
N VAL A 411 -11.79 -7.18 -5.79
CA VAL A 411 -12.82 -6.89 -4.78
C VAL A 411 -13.69 -5.69 -5.16
N HIS A 412 -13.21 -4.83 -6.07
CA HIS A 412 -13.98 -3.71 -6.58
C HIS A 412 -13.48 -3.32 -7.97
N ALA A 413 -14.41 -2.96 -8.87
CA ALA A 413 -14.09 -2.33 -10.14
C ALA A 413 -15.23 -1.43 -10.60
N ARG A 414 -14.89 -0.36 -11.33
CA ARG A 414 -15.85 0.52 -12.00
C ARG A 414 -15.27 1.07 -13.31
N GLY A 415 -16.17 1.41 -14.23
CA GLY A 415 -15.81 1.98 -15.53
C GLY A 415 -15.43 0.93 -16.57
N THR A 416 -14.65 1.34 -17.57
CA THR A 416 -14.20 0.47 -18.67
C THR A 416 -12.76 0.79 -19.02
N PRO A 417 -11.87 -0.20 -19.19
CA PRO A 417 -10.48 0.04 -19.57
C PRO A 417 -10.34 0.84 -20.89
#